data_AF-A0A8J6PBG6-F1
#
_entry.id   AF-A0A8J6PBG6-F1
#
_cell.length_a   1.000
_cell.length_b   1.000
_cell.length_c   1.000
_cell.angle_alpha   90.00
_cell.angle_beta   90.00
_cell.angle_gamma   90.00
#
_symmetry.space_group_name_H-M   'P 1'
#
loop_
_entity.id
_entity.type
_entity.pdbx_description
1 polymer ?
#
loop_
_entity_poly.entity_id
_entity_poly.type
_entity_poly.pdbx_seq_one_letter_code
_entity_poly.pdbx_strand_id
1 'polypeptide(L)'
;MKKQVFIASLFFASIGAVTFAGSTTEKITIEGNIKEAISVTISVKSDRGPVAGALVKITHNGMTIGAGTSDANGNAAISIPSYNKQLVRIDVTHSMFKDDKKVDVVLENGGTVSFILKPKTESVDAVAAKEAEQAARQEEARKATEEANKQKEEIAKSAEQTAKDAEEAKRQAELRSAEAKLAQEEAAAKKKEHEAKMAADKAARDAATKQQQEEAAARRQEAENSRLEDAKKDAKVTEKDAKAQQKEQEARLKEAEQKAAAQKAAAKDEEKRQKEAEAAKKAAEKQQKEAEKARKEAEKLAKEAEKEAKAAEKAKKEAEKLEKNIAKLDSEQAKIDKSREKLKKESDKLQKDLNKGKGDATKIQTKMTQLDVEHSKLDEKQGKLDKKRSKLMK
;
A
#
# COMPACT_ATOMS: atom_id res chain seq x y z
N MET A 1 -25.85 -9.27 12.13
CA MET A 1 -26.60 -8.65 11.00
C MET A 1 -26.85 -9.72 9.94
N LYS A 2 -27.70 -9.49 8.92
CA LYS A 2 -28.11 -10.53 7.94
C LYS A 2 -27.52 -10.27 6.55
N LYS A 3 -27.12 -11.35 5.85
CA LYS A 3 -26.87 -11.45 4.39
C LYS A 3 -25.65 -10.64 3.88
N GLN A 4 -25.01 -10.95 2.75
CA GLN A 4 -25.19 -12.08 1.80
C GLN A 4 -23.82 -12.43 1.15
N VAL A 5 -23.62 -13.69 0.75
CA VAL A 5 -22.45 -14.12 -0.05
C VAL A 5 -22.87 -14.20 -1.52
N PHE A 6 -22.07 -13.64 -2.42
CA PHE A 6 -22.23 -13.81 -3.86
C PHE A 6 -21.34 -14.95 -4.38
N ILE A 7 -21.90 -15.82 -5.21
CA ILE A 7 -21.24 -16.98 -5.81
C ILE A 7 -20.86 -16.65 -7.25
N ALA A 8 -19.70 -17.14 -7.70
CA ALA A 8 -19.18 -16.89 -9.04
C ALA A 8 -19.99 -17.64 -10.13
N SER A 9 -20.33 -16.94 -11.21
CA SER A 9 -20.91 -17.53 -12.42
C SER A 9 -19.84 -17.70 -13.51
N LEU A 10 -19.25 -18.89 -13.59
CA LEU A 10 -18.29 -19.26 -14.63
C LEU A 10 -19.02 -19.49 -15.96
N PHE A 11 -18.69 -18.73 -17.01
CA PHE A 11 -19.20 -18.98 -18.36
C PHE A 11 -18.07 -19.35 -19.32
N PHE A 12 -18.05 -20.61 -19.74
CA PHE A 12 -17.17 -21.15 -20.76
C PHE A 12 -17.82 -21.00 -22.14
N ALA A 13 -17.09 -20.49 -23.13
CA ALA A 13 -17.61 -20.30 -24.50
C ALA A 13 -16.53 -20.56 -25.56
N SER A 14 -16.01 -21.78 -25.61
CA SER A 14 -15.10 -22.24 -26.67
C SER A 14 -15.91 -22.61 -27.92
N ILE A 15 -15.80 -21.81 -28.99
CA ILE A 15 -16.36 -22.15 -30.31
C ILE A 15 -15.29 -22.88 -31.12
N GLY A 16 -15.37 -24.21 -31.15
CA GLY A 16 -14.62 -25.05 -32.08
C GLY A 16 -15.30 -25.12 -33.45
N ALA A 17 -14.51 -25.28 -34.51
CA ALA A 17 -15.04 -25.41 -35.87
C ALA A 17 -15.63 -26.81 -36.13
N VAL A 18 -16.71 -26.87 -36.91
CA VAL A 18 -17.22 -28.09 -37.53
C VAL A 18 -17.54 -27.81 -38.99
N THR A 19 -16.93 -28.57 -39.90
CA THR A 19 -17.28 -28.58 -41.33
C THR A 19 -18.49 -29.46 -41.57
N PHE A 20 -19.43 -29.02 -42.42
CA PHE A 20 -20.51 -29.87 -42.91
C PHE A 20 -20.63 -29.76 -44.44
N ALA A 21 -20.74 -30.91 -45.11
CA ALA A 21 -20.98 -31.01 -46.54
C ALA A 21 -22.34 -31.68 -46.77
N GLY A 22 -23.17 -31.12 -47.65
CA GLY A 22 -24.52 -31.65 -47.90
C GLY A 22 -25.20 -31.05 -49.12
N SER A 23 -25.29 -31.85 -50.18
CA SER A 23 -26.30 -31.84 -51.26
C SER A 23 -26.81 -30.48 -51.78
N THR A 24 -26.35 -30.10 -52.97
CA THR A 24 -27.04 -29.14 -53.86
C THR A 24 -28.48 -29.59 -54.15
N THR A 25 -29.40 -28.61 -54.26
CA THR A 25 -30.76 -28.83 -54.79
C THR A 25 -30.90 -28.00 -56.07
N GLU A 26 -30.73 -28.64 -57.23
CA GLU A 26 -30.76 -27.94 -58.52
C GLU A 26 -32.20 -27.59 -58.92
N LYS A 27 -32.46 -26.29 -59.13
CA LYS A 27 -33.68 -25.82 -59.79
C LYS A 27 -33.47 -25.80 -61.30
N ILE A 28 -33.93 -26.84 -61.98
CA ILE A 28 -33.94 -26.91 -63.44
C ILE A 28 -34.75 -25.72 -63.98
N THR A 29 -34.07 -24.82 -64.68
CA THR A 29 -34.69 -23.69 -65.39
C THR A 29 -34.64 -24.01 -66.88
N ILE A 30 -35.81 -24.11 -67.51
CA ILE A 30 -35.93 -24.52 -68.92
C ILE A 30 -35.91 -23.26 -69.80
N GLU A 31 -34.74 -22.90 -70.32
CA GLU A 31 -34.64 -21.88 -71.37
C GLU A 31 -35.09 -22.47 -72.72
N GLY A 32 -36.31 -22.12 -73.13
CA GLY A 32 -36.87 -22.53 -74.41
C GLY A 32 -36.15 -21.85 -75.58
N ASN A 33 -35.25 -22.57 -76.25
CA ASN A 33 -34.46 -22.04 -77.36
C ASN A 33 -35.31 -22.00 -78.65
N ILE A 34 -36.11 -20.93 -78.80
CA ILE A 34 -37.01 -20.70 -79.94
C ILE A 34 -36.18 -20.43 -81.20
N LYS A 35 -36.32 -21.29 -82.21
CA LYS A 35 -35.64 -21.16 -83.50
C LYS A 35 -36.53 -20.40 -84.48
N GLU A 36 -36.10 -19.22 -84.90
CA GLU A 36 -36.85 -18.38 -85.84
C GLU A 36 -36.77 -18.92 -87.29
N ALA A 37 -37.86 -18.72 -88.05
CA ALA A 37 -37.88 -18.99 -89.48
C ALA A 37 -37.29 -17.80 -90.25
N ILE A 38 -36.40 -18.08 -91.22
CA ILE A 38 -35.63 -17.07 -91.95
C ILE A 38 -35.74 -17.26 -93.46
N SER A 39 -35.93 -16.16 -94.19
CA SER A 39 -35.88 -16.15 -95.66
C SER A 39 -34.63 -15.43 -96.16
N VAL A 40 -34.00 -15.97 -97.22
CA VAL A 40 -32.75 -15.50 -97.82
C VAL A 40 -32.88 -15.50 -99.34
N THR A 41 -32.30 -14.50 -100.01
CA THR A 41 -32.19 -14.46 -101.48
C THR A 41 -30.75 -14.70 -101.93
N ILE A 42 -30.56 -15.45 -103.01
CA ILE A 42 -29.23 -15.73 -103.58
C ILE A 42 -29.23 -15.36 -105.05
N SER A 43 -28.31 -14.49 -105.48
CA SER A 43 -28.24 -13.92 -106.83
C SER A 43 -27.02 -14.46 -107.60
N VAL A 44 -27.25 -15.12 -108.73
CA VAL A 44 -26.23 -15.77 -109.55
C VAL A 44 -26.10 -15.04 -110.88
N LYS A 45 -24.89 -14.58 -111.19
CA LYS A 45 -24.58 -13.82 -112.41
C LYS A 45 -23.35 -14.41 -113.10
N SER A 46 -23.07 -13.90 -114.30
CA SER A 46 -21.90 -14.22 -115.11
C SER A 46 -21.43 -12.94 -115.81
N ASP A 47 -20.26 -12.99 -116.44
CA ASP A 47 -19.69 -11.90 -117.25
C ASP A 47 -20.59 -11.48 -118.44
N ARG A 48 -21.70 -12.19 -118.71
CA ARG A 48 -22.67 -11.91 -119.79
C ARG A 48 -24.12 -11.70 -119.31
N GLY A 49 -24.38 -11.66 -118.00
CA GLY A 49 -25.73 -11.41 -117.45
C GLY A 49 -26.14 -12.35 -116.31
N PRO A 50 -27.40 -12.25 -115.83
CA PRO A 50 -27.95 -13.15 -114.81
C PRO A 50 -27.99 -14.61 -115.30
N VAL A 51 -27.75 -15.55 -114.39
CA VAL A 51 -27.75 -16.98 -114.70
C VAL A 51 -29.02 -17.61 -114.14
N ALA A 52 -30.01 -17.82 -115.01
CA ALA A 52 -31.22 -18.58 -114.70
C ALA A 52 -30.94 -20.09 -114.64
N GLY A 53 -31.69 -20.83 -113.82
CA GLY A 53 -31.57 -22.29 -113.73
C GLY A 53 -30.33 -22.81 -112.98
N ALA A 54 -29.56 -21.95 -112.32
CA ALA A 54 -28.47 -22.38 -111.44
C ALA A 54 -29.05 -23.00 -110.17
N LEU A 55 -28.56 -24.20 -109.80
CA LEU A 55 -28.96 -24.88 -108.58
C LEU A 55 -28.18 -24.30 -107.40
N VAL A 56 -28.89 -23.89 -106.35
CA VAL A 56 -28.34 -23.25 -105.16
C VAL A 56 -28.68 -24.08 -103.93
N LYS A 57 -27.66 -24.50 -103.18
CA LYS A 57 -27.79 -25.43 -102.06
C LYS A 57 -27.16 -24.87 -100.78
N ILE A 58 -27.96 -24.74 -99.71
CA ILE A 58 -27.54 -24.29 -98.38
C ILE A 58 -27.36 -25.51 -97.46
N THR A 59 -26.16 -25.68 -96.94
CA THR A 59 -25.74 -26.85 -96.15
C THR A 59 -25.11 -26.42 -94.82
N HIS A 60 -25.54 -27.01 -93.70
CA HIS A 60 -24.90 -26.87 -92.39
C HIS A 60 -24.51 -28.27 -91.87
N ASN A 61 -23.27 -28.44 -91.42
CA ASN A 61 -22.72 -29.72 -90.94
C ASN A 61 -23.03 -30.93 -91.85
N GLY A 62 -22.95 -30.73 -93.17
CA GLY A 62 -23.26 -31.74 -94.20
C GLY A 62 -24.76 -31.93 -94.51
N MET A 63 -25.66 -31.46 -93.65
CA MET A 63 -27.11 -31.54 -93.85
C MET A 63 -27.63 -30.35 -94.66
N THR A 64 -28.54 -30.61 -95.60
CA THR A 64 -29.13 -29.57 -96.45
C THR A 64 -30.28 -28.90 -95.69
N ILE A 65 -30.16 -27.62 -95.37
CA ILE A 65 -31.16 -26.87 -94.59
C ILE A 65 -32.05 -25.96 -95.45
N GLY A 66 -31.65 -25.73 -96.70
CA GLY A 66 -32.42 -24.99 -97.70
C GLY A 66 -31.86 -25.23 -99.09
N ALA A 67 -32.71 -25.20 -100.11
CA ALA A 67 -32.32 -25.32 -101.51
C ALA A 67 -33.26 -24.50 -102.39
N GLY A 68 -32.77 -24.05 -103.53
CA GLY A 68 -33.53 -23.28 -104.51
C GLY A 68 -32.86 -23.32 -105.88
N THR A 69 -33.55 -22.78 -106.88
CA THR A 69 -33.03 -22.63 -108.25
C THR A 69 -33.23 -21.18 -108.66
N SER A 70 -32.25 -20.59 -109.35
CA SER A 70 -32.37 -19.20 -109.78
C SER A 70 -33.43 -19.01 -110.86
N ASP A 71 -34.24 -17.96 -110.69
CA ASP A 71 -35.25 -17.53 -111.65
C ASP A 71 -34.65 -16.89 -112.91
N ALA A 72 -35.49 -16.38 -113.81
CA ALA A 72 -35.06 -15.67 -115.02
C ALA A 72 -34.22 -14.42 -114.74
N ASN A 73 -34.28 -13.86 -113.53
CA ASN A 73 -33.50 -12.70 -113.08
C ASN A 73 -32.19 -13.11 -112.38
N GLY A 74 -31.92 -14.41 -112.26
CA GLY A 74 -30.75 -14.97 -111.56
C GLY A 74 -30.93 -15.10 -110.05
N ASN A 75 -32.13 -14.92 -109.50
CA ASN A 75 -32.39 -14.89 -108.06
C ASN A 75 -33.11 -16.16 -107.56
N ALA A 76 -32.67 -16.71 -106.44
CA ALA A 76 -33.31 -17.83 -105.73
C ALA A 76 -33.70 -17.39 -104.31
N ALA A 77 -34.99 -17.33 -104.01
CA ALA A 77 -35.51 -17.09 -102.66
C ALA A 77 -35.71 -18.43 -101.93
N ILE A 78 -35.14 -18.57 -100.73
CA ILE A 78 -35.14 -19.80 -99.94
C ILE A 78 -35.65 -19.47 -98.54
N SER A 79 -36.60 -20.27 -98.02
CA SER A 79 -37.11 -20.16 -96.65
C SER A 79 -36.65 -21.34 -95.82
N ILE A 80 -36.00 -21.07 -94.68
CA ILE A 80 -35.46 -22.04 -93.74
C ILE A 80 -36.36 -22.01 -92.48
N PRO A 81 -37.17 -23.06 -92.21
CA PRO A 81 -38.20 -23.01 -91.17
C PRO A 81 -37.72 -22.83 -89.73
N SER A 82 -36.44 -23.10 -89.45
CA SER A 82 -35.82 -22.87 -88.14
C SER A 82 -34.32 -22.71 -88.33
N TYR A 83 -33.76 -21.54 -88.04
CA TYR A 83 -32.34 -21.25 -88.22
C TYR A 83 -31.76 -20.57 -86.98
N ASN A 84 -30.60 -21.06 -86.50
CA ASN A 84 -30.03 -20.66 -85.21
C ASN A 84 -28.69 -19.90 -85.37
N LYS A 85 -28.59 -19.02 -86.38
CA LYS A 85 -27.40 -18.18 -86.66
C LYS A 85 -26.09 -18.98 -86.85
N GLN A 86 -26.20 -20.21 -87.36
CA GLN A 86 -25.10 -21.15 -87.56
C GLN A 86 -24.42 -20.96 -88.92
N LEU A 87 -23.10 -21.06 -88.97
CA LEU A 87 -22.31 -20.94 -90.20
C LEU A 87 -22.74 -21.98 -91.26
N VAL A 88 -23.12 -21.52 -92.45
CA VAL A 88 -23.54 -22.36 -93.58
C VAL A 88 -22.53 -22.33 -94.72
N ARG A 89 -22.55 -23.40 -95.52
CA ARG A 89 -21.99 -23.44 -96.86
C ARG A 89 -23.10 -23.27 -97.89
N ILE A 90 -22.85 -22.42 -98.88
CA ILE A 90 -23.71 -22.21 -100.05
C ILE A 90 -22.92 -22.68 -101.28
N ASP A 91 -23.42 -23.71 -101.96
CA ASP A 91 -22.88 -24.20 -103.23
C ASP A 91 -23.79 -23.76 -104.39
N VAL A 92 -23.19 -23.32 -105.50
CA VAL A 92 -23.88 -22.90 -106.73
C VAL A 92 -23.34 -23.66 -107.94
N THR A 93 -24.22 -24.37 -108.65
CA THR A 93 -23.87 -25.29 -109.74
C THR A 93 -24.65 -24.98 -111.01
N HIS A 94 -23.98 -24.94 -112.16
CA HIS A 94 -24.62 -24.76 -113.47
C HIS A 94 -23.80 -25.38 -114.62
N SER A 95 -24.46 -26.14 -115.50
CA SER A 95 -23.82 -26.95 -116.57
C SER A 95 -22.81 -26.18 -117.44
N MET A 96 -23.23 -25.02 -117.95
CA MET A 96 -22.47 -24.20 -118.91
C MET A 96 -21.28 -23.42 -118.30
N PHE A 97 -21.20 -23.31 -116.97
CA PHE A 97 -20.19 -22.51 -116.28
C PHE A 97 -19.33 -23.40 -115.36
N LYS A 98 -18.31 -22.83 -114.71
CA LYS A 98 -17.60 -23.45 -113.59
C LYS A 98 -18.34 -23.15 -112.28
N ASP A 99 -18.49 -24.17 -111.43
CA ASP A 99 -19.20 -24.08 -110.15
C ASP A 99 -18.47 -23.17 -109.16
N ASP A 100 -19.22 -22.54 -108.25
CA ASP A 100 -18.70 -21.65 -107.21
C ASP A 100 -19.34 -21.98 -105.84
N LYS A 101 -18.64 -21.68 -104.75
CA LYS A 101 -19.07 -22.01 -103.39
C LYS A 101 -18.54 -21.01 -102.36
N LYS A 102 -19.39 -20.68 -101.39
CA LYS A 102 -19.02 -19.88 -100.21
C LYS A 102 -19.24 -20.72 -98.96
N VAL A 103 -18.23 -20.77 -98.10
CA VAL A 103 -18.24 -21.47 -96.81
C VAL A 103 -18.27 -20.41 -95.71
N ASP A 104 -18.73 -20.78 -94.52
CA ASP A 104 -18.73 -19.93 -93.33
C ASP A 104 -19.52 -18.61 -93.48
N VAL A 105 -20.68 -18.69 -94.14
CA VAL A 105 -21.65 -17.59 -94.24
C VAL A 105 -22.63 -17.67 -93.07
N VAL A 106 -22.93 -16.55 -92.39
CA VAL A 106 -24.09 -16.44 -91.49
C VAL A 106 -25.27 -15.87 -92.29
N LEU A 107 -26.46 -16.42 -92.09
CA LEU A 107 -27.68 -15.98 -92.77
C LEU A 107 -28.46 -14.99 -91.89
N GLU A 108 -28.93 -13.91 -92.51
CA GLU A 108 -29.78 -12.90 -91.89
C GLU A 108 -31.15 -12.86 -92.58
N ASN A 109 -32.19 -12.45 -91.87
CA ASN A 109 -33.56 -12.48 -92.40
C ASN A 109 -33.76 -11.36 -93.43
N GLY A 110 -34.05 -11.74 -94.68
CA GLY A 110 -34.05 -10.85 -95.85
C GLY A 110 -32.67 -10.67 -96.51
N GLY A 111 -31.61 -11.33 -96.01
CA GLY A 111 -30.25 -11.20 -96.53
C GLY A 111 -30.11 -11.65 -98.00
N THR A 112 -29.18 -11.02 -98.73
CA THR A 112 -28.89 -11.34 -100.15
C THR A 112 -27.41 -11.69 -100.36
N VAL A 113 -27.13 -12.85 -100.97
CA VAL A 113 -25.76 -13.33 -101.26
C VAL A 113 -25.54 -13.44 -102.78
N SER A 114 -24.42 -12.93 -103.31
CA SER A 114 -24.14 -12.91 -104.76
C SER A 114 -22.98 -13.82 -105.20
N PHE A 115 -23.07 -14.37 -106.42
CA PHE A 115 -22.08 -15.26 -107.06
C PHE A 115 -21.83 -14.88 -108.53
N ILE A 116 -20.63 -15.12 -109.06
CA ILE A 116 -20.24 -14.79 -110.45
C ILE A 116 -19.52 -15.98 -111.11
N LEU A 117 -20.10 -16.57 -112.16
CA LEU A 117 -19.62 -17.81 -112.78
C LEU A 117 -18.94 -17.57 -114.16
N LYS A 118 -17.93 -18.38 -114.50
CA LYS A 118 -17.10 -18.24 -115.72
C LYS A 118 -17.25 -19.41 -116.72
N PRO A 119 -17.14 -19.17 -118.05
CA PRO A 119 -17.28 -20.19 -119.11
C PRO A 119 -16.03 -21.10 -119.26
N LYS A 120 -16.04 -22.02 -120.24
CA LYS A 120 -15.14 -23.19 -120.29
C LYS A 120 -14.23 -23.39 -121.53
N THR A 121 -14.43 -22.70 -122.66
CA THR A 121 -13.63 -22.86 -123.92
C THR A 121 -13.47 -21.50 -124.64
N GLU A 122 -12.81 -21.27 -125.79
CA GLU A 122 -12.16 -22.06 -126.89
C GLU A 122 -11.13 -21.11 -127.62
N SER A 123 -10.38 -21.36 -128.71
CA SER A 123 -10.24 -22.46 -129.70
C SER A 123 -8.77 -22.54 -130.26
N VAL A 124 -8.55 -22.80 -131.57
CA VAL A 124 -7.25 -23.02 -132.26
C VAL A 124 -7.33 -22.57 -133.73
N ASP A 125 -6.33 -21.86 -134.28
CA ASP A 125 -6.07 -21.82 -135.74
C ASP A 125 -4.61 -21.41 -136.07
N ALA A 126 -3.72 -22.36 -136.40
CA ALA A 126 -2.28 -22.10 -136.52
C ALA A 126 -1.49 -23.15 -137.33
N VAL A 127 -1.29 -22.94 -138.63
CA VAL A 127 -0.40 -23.76 -139.48
C VAL A 127 0.57 -22.94 -140.33
N ALA A 128 0.10 -21.94 -141.09
CA ALA A 128 0.90 -21.26 -142.13
C ALA A 128 2.03 -20.33 -141.64
N ALA A 129 2.07 -19.95 -140.36
CA ALA A 129 3.08 -19.02 -139.81
C ALA A 129 4.32 -19.71 -139.18
N LYS A 130 4.32 -21.05 -139.06
CA LYS A 130 5.22 -21.78 -138.16
C LYS A 130 6.71 -21.75 -138.53
N GLU A 131 7.05 -21.68 -139.82
CA GLU A 131 8.44 -21.84 -140.26
C GLU A 131 9.29 -20.56 -140.07
N ALA A 132 8.66 -19.38 -140.03
CA ALA A 132 9.34 -18.13 -139.66
C ALA A 132 9.51 -18.00 -138.13
N GLU A 133 8.52 -18.46 -137.36
CA GLU A 133 8.54 -18.42 -135.89
C GLU A 133 9.65 -19.30 -135.28
N GLN A 134 9.96 -20.43 -135.93
CA GLN A 134 10.90 -21.43 -135.41
C GLN A 134 12.35 -20.91 -135.31
N ALA A 135 12.75 -19.96 -136.15
CA ALA A 135 14.06 -19.30 -136.04
C ALA A 135 14.12 -18.34 -134.85
N ALA A 136 13.08 -17.52 -134.65
CA ALA A 136 13.00 -16.58 -133.51
C ALA A 136 13.04 -17.31 -132.16
N ARG A 137 12.26 -18.39 -132.03
CA ARG A 137 12.26 -19.26 -130.84
C ARG A 137 13.64 -19.80 -130.47
N GLN A 138 14.56 -19.99 -131.44
CA GLN A 138 15.88 -20.55 -131.17
C GLN A 138 16.87 -19.51 -130.58
N GLU A 139 16.66 -18.22 -130.86
CA GLU A 139 17.40 -17.14 -130.20
C GLU A 139 16.79 -16.81 -128.82
N GLU A 140 15.45 -16.74 -128.72
CA GLU A 140 14.75 -16.56 -127.44
C GLU A 140 15.10 -17.66 -126.44
N ALA A 141 15.13 -18.92 -126.86
CA ALA A 141 15.52 -20.05 -126.00
C ALA A 141 16.94 -19.90 -125.43
N ARG A 142 17.88 -19.29 -126.18
CA ARG A 142 19.23 -19.01 -125.66
C ARG A 142 19.22 -17.91 -124.61
N LYS A 143 18.51 -16.80 -124.86
CA LYS A 143 18.40 -15.68 -123.89
C LYS A 143 17.69 -16.14 -122.61
N ALA A 144 16.57 -16.86 -122.72
CA ALA A 144 15.85 -17.43 -121.59
C ALA A 144 16.71 -18.43 -120.77
N THR A 145 17.61 -19.17 -121.42
CA THR A 145 18.55 -20.07 -120.72
C THR A 145 19.63 -19.28 -119.95
N GLU A 146 20.12 -18.17 -120.50
CA GLU A 146 21.07 -17.29 -119.80
C GLU A 146 20.43 -16.57 -118.61
N GLU A 147 19.21 -16.05 -118.76
CA GLU A 147 18.44 -15.46 -117.67
C GLU A 147 18.09 -16.48 -116.58
N ALA A 148 17.67 -17.69 -116.94
CA ALA A 148 17.40 -18.76 -115.99
C ALA A 148 18.66 -19.19 -115.20
N ASN A 149 19.85 -19.07 -115.79
CA ASN A 149 21.11 -19.31 -115.08
C ASN A 149 21.48 -18.14 -114.16
N LYS A 150 21.31 -16.88 -114.59
CA LYS A 150 21.50 -15.70 -113.72
C LYS A 150 20.56 -15.72 -112.52
N GLN A 151 19.28 -16.00 -112.73
CA GLN A 151 18.29 -16.14 -111.65
C GLN A 151 18.66 -17.27 -110.68
N LYS A 152 19.14 -18.42 -111.16
CA LYS A 152 19.65 -19.49 -110.29
C LYS A 152 20.87 -19.05 -109.47
N GLU A 153 21.77 -18.27 -110.05
CA GLU A 153 22.96 -17.77 -109.34
C GLU A 153 22.61 -16.71 -108.28
N GLU A 154 21.64 -15.83 -108.55
CA GLU A 154 21.10 -14.91 -107.55
C GLU A 154 20.33 -15.64 -106.44
N ILE A 155 19.49 -16.62 -106.79
CA ILE A 155 18.79 -17.48 -105.81
C ILE A 155 19.82 -18.21 -104.94
N ALA A 156 20.88 -18.78 -105.52
CA ALA A 156 21.95 -19.43 -104.77
C ALA A 156 22.65 -18.47 -103.79
N LYS A 157 23.01 -17.26 -104.24
CA LYS A 157 23.61 -16.23 -103.37
C LYS A 157 22.67 -15.78 -102.25
N SER A 158 21.38 -15.59 -102.54
CA SER A 158 20.38 -15.23 -101.52
C SER A 158 20.15 -16.36 -100.50
N ALA A 159 20.21 -17.63 -100.93
CA ALA A 159 20.14 -18.80 -100.06
C ALA A 159 21.39 -18.94 -99.18
N GLU A 160 22.59 -18.71 -99.73
CA GLU A 160 23.83 -18.72 -98.97
C GLU A 160 23.88 -17.59 -97.94
N GLN A 161 23.38 -16.40 -98.28
CA GLN A 161 23.33 -15.27 -97.36
C GLN A 161 22.30 -15.47 -96.24
N THR A 162 21.06 -15.88 -96.57
CA THR A 162 20.06 -16.22 -95.54
C THR A 162 20.49 -17.40 -94.65
N ALA A 163 21.30 -18.34 -95.15
CA ALA A 163 21.90 -19.38 -94.32
C ALA A 163 22.93 -18.83 -93.31
N LYS A 164 23.76 -17.86 -93.72
CA LYS A 164 24.72 -17.16 -92.81
C LYS A 164 23.99 -16.32 -91.78
N ASP A 165 23.00 -15.54 -92.20
CA ASP A 165 22.16 -14.73 -91.31
C ASP A 165 21.45 -15.61 -90.27
N ALA A 166 20.96 -16.79 -90.68
CA ALA A 166 20.32 -17.77 -89.80
C ALA A 166 21.31 -18.48 -88.86
N GLU A 167 22.59 -18.65 -89.24
CA GLU A 167 23.61 -19.16 -88.33
C GLU A 167 24.02 -18.10 -87.30
N GLU A 168 24.24 -16.85 -87.72
CA GLU A 168 24.58 -15.77 -86.80
C GLU A 168 23.44 -15.48 -85.82
N ALA A 169 22.19 -15.46 -86.29
CA ALA A 169 21.02 -15.32 -85.43
C ALA A 169 20.94 -16.44 -84.36
N LYS A 170 21.31 -17.68 -84.69
CA LYS A 170 21.42 -18.78 -83.72
C LYS A 170 22.54 -18.53 -82.71
N ARG A 171 23.75 -18.16 -83.16
CA ARG A 171 24.88 -17.85 -82.25
C ARG A 171 24.54 -16.69 -81.31
N GLN A 172 23.90 -15.62 -81.81
CA GLN A 172 23.46 -14.50 -80.99
C GLN A 172 22.35 -14.90 -79.99
N ALA A 173 21.42 -15.78 -80.37
CA ALA A 173 20.39 -16.29 -79.47
C ALA A 173 20.98 -17.19 -78.36
N GLU A 174 21.94 -18.05 -78.72
CA GLU A 174 22.65 -18.92 -77.77
C GLU A 174 23.44 -18.09 -76.74
N LEU A 175 24.23 -17.11 -77.20
CA LEU A 175 24.97 -16.19 -76.33
C LEU A 175 24.04 -15.43 -75.36
N ARG A 176 22.96 -14.82 -75.86
CA ARG A 176 21.96 -14.15 -75.00
C ARG A 176 21.31 -15.12 -73.99
N SER A 177 21.12 -16.39 -74.36
CA SER A 177 20.57 -17.40 -73.43
C SER A 177 21.57 -17.83 -72.34
N ALA A 178 22.87 -17.81 -72.64
CA ALA A 178 23.94 -18.08 -71.67
C ALA A 178 24.14 -16.90 -70.71
N GLU A 179 24.18 -15.68 -71.25
CA GLU A 179 24.26 -14.44 -70.47
C GLU A 179 23.06 -14.28 -69.52
N ALA A 180 21.84 -14.54 -69.99
CA ALA A 180 20.63 -14.51 -69.16
C ALA A 180 20.67 -15.54 -68.01
N LYS A 181 21.22 -16.75 -68.24
CA LYS A 181 21.39 -17.77 -67.19
C LYS A 181 22.41 -17.32 -66.14
N LEU A 182 23.57 -16.80 -66.56
CA LEU A 182 24.60 -16.30 -65.65
C LEU A 182 24.08 -15.12 -64.81
N ALA A 183 23.36 -14.18 -65.42
CA ALA A 183 22.72 -13.07 -64.71
C ALA A 183 21.65 -13.55 -63.71
N GLN A 184 20.87 -14.59 -64.06
CA GLN A 184 19.89 -15.18 -63.15
C GLN A 184 20.54 -15.91 -61.97
N GLU A 185 21.65 -16.62 -62.20
CA GLU A 185 22.40 -17.31 -61.16
C GLU A 185 23.12 -16.33 -60.21
N GLU A 186 23.76 -15.29 -60.75
CA GLU A 186 24.39 -14.24 -59.95
C GLU A 186 23.36 -13.45 -59.12
N ALA A 187 22.19 -13.13 -59.68
CA ALA A 187 21.10 -12.51 -58.94
C ALA A 187 20.55 -13.42 -57.82
N ALA A 188 20.45 -14.73 -58.07
CA ALA A 188 20.04 -15.70 -57.06
C ALA A 188 21.10 -15.85 -55.95
N ALA A 189 22.39 -15.82 -56.28
CA ALA A 189 23.50 -15.85 -55.33
C ALA A 189 23.50 -14.59 -54.44
N LYS A 190 23.44 -13.39 -55.04
CA LYS A 190 23.36 -12.11 -54.31
C LYS A 190 22.14 -12.03 -53.39
N LYS A 191 20.99 -12.56 -53.82
CA LYS A 191 19.79 -12.65 -52.96
C LYS A 191 20.02 -13.55 -51.75
N LYS A 192 20.57 -14.75 -51.94
CA LYS A 192 20.90 -15.68 -50.84
C LYS A 192 21.92 -15.08 -49.85
N GLU A 193 22.93 -14.39 -50.36
CA GLU A 193 23.94 -13.74 -49.52
C GLU A 193 23.34 -12.60 -48.67
N HIS A 194 22.49 -11.77 -49.27
CA HIS A 194 21.77 -10.70 -48.56
C HIS A 194 20.81 -11.28 -47.50
N GLU A 195 20.07 -12.33 -47.84
CA GLU A 195 19.15 -13.03 -46.93
C GLU A 195 19.90 -13.64 -45.73
N ALA A 196 21.04 -14.29 -45.97
CA ALA A 196 21.92 -14.82 -44.93
C ALA A 196 22.50 -13.71 -44.02
N LYS A 197 22.93 -12.57 -44.60
CA LYS A 197 23.42 -11.41 -43.84
C LYS A 197 22.33 -10.81 -42.94
N MET A 198 21.12 -10.64 -43.45
CA MET A 198 19.99 -10.14 -42.65
C MET A 198 19.57 -11.13 -41.53
N ALA A 199 19.62 -12.44 -41.79
CA ALA A 199 19.37 -13.45 -40.77
C ALA A 199 20.45 -13.44 -39.67
N ALA A 200 21.72 -13.29 -40.04
CA ALA A 200 22.84 -13.20 -39.09
C ALA A 200 22.79 -11.93 -38.23
N ASP A 201 22.53 -10.76 -38.82
CA ASP A 201 22.35 -9.50 -38.09
C ASP A 201 21.15 -9.58 -37.12
N LYS A 202 20.01 -10.14 -37.56
CA LYS A 202 18.87 -10.36 -36.65
C LYS A 202 19.25 -11.27 -35.48
N ALA A 203 19.91 -12.41 -35.73
CA ALA A 203 20.32 -13.34 -34.69
C ALA A 203 21.31 -12.71 -33.70
N ALA A 204 22.25 -11.87 -34.19
CA ALA A 204 23.18 -11.13 -33.35
C ALA A 204 22.47 -10.10 -32.46
N ARG A 205 21.49 -9.35 -33.01
CA ARG A 205 20.67 -8.39 -32.24
C ARG A 205 19.79 -9.07 -31.21
N ASP A 206 19.14 -10.18 -31.56
CA ASP A 206 18.32 -10.97 -30.64
C ASP A 206 19.18 -11.49 -29.46
N ALA A 207 20.38 -12.00 -29.75
CA ALA A 207 21.32 -12.49 -28.74
C ALA A 207 21.87 -11.37 -27.83
N ALA A 208 22.28 -10.24 -28.41
CA ALA A 208 22.75 -9.08 -27.64
C ALA A 208 21.65 -8.48 -26.75
N THR A 209 20.41 -8.41 -27.26
CA THR A 209 19.24 -7.97 -26.49
C THR A 209 18.98 -8.90 -25.31
N LYS A 210 19.07 -10.23 -25.52
CA LYS A 210 18.93 -11.21 -24.44
C LYS A 210 20.03 -11.09 -23.37
N GLN A 211 21.29 -10.94 -23.78
CA GLN A 211 22.40 -10.74 -22.84
C GLN A 211 22.22 -9.46 -21.99
N GLN A 212 21.80 -8.34 -22.61
CA GLN A 212 21.51 -7.11 -21.87
C GLN A 212 20.33 -7.27 -20.90
N GLN A 213 19.31 -8.06 -21.24
CA GLN A 213 18.20 -8.36 -20.33
C GLN A 213 18.63 -9.25 -19.14
N GLU A 214 19.47 -10.26 -19.38
CA GLU A 214 20.00 -11.14 -18.34
C GLU A 214 20.96 -10.38 -17.40
N GLU A 215 21.83 -9.52 -17.93
CA GLU A 215 22.70 -8.66 -17.12
C GLU A 215 21.89 -7.62 -16.31
N ALA A 216 20.89 -6.99 -16.93
CA ALA A 216 20.01 -6.04 -16.22
C ALA A 216 19.17 -6.73 -15.14
N ALA A 217 18.78 -8.01 -15.32
CA ALA A 217 18.12 -8.81 -14.30
C ALA A 217 19.06 -9.16 -13.13
N ALA A 218 20.29 -9.58 -13.43
CA ALA A 218 21.30 -9.87 -12.41
C ALA A 218 21.62 -8.64 -11.55
N ARG A 219 21.90 -7.48 -12.18
CA ARG A 219 22.13 -6.21 -11.47
C ARG A 219 20.93 -5.76 -10.63
N ARG A 220 19.69 -6.07 -11.04
CA ARG A 220 18.49 -5.83 -10.22
C ARG A 220 18.43 -6.72 -8.98
N GLN A 221 18.73 -8.02 -9.12
CA GLN A 221 18.78 -8.95 -7.98
C GLN A 221 19.89 -8.60 -7.00
N GLU A 222 21.06 -8.15 -7.47
CA GLU A 222 22.15 -7.66 -6.62
C GLU A 222 21.76 -6.37 -5.87
N ALA A 223 21.12 -5.41 -6.56
CA ALA A 223 20.58 -4.19 -5.95
C ALA A 223 19.43 -4.45 -4.97
N GLU A 224 18.66 -5.53 -5.15
CA GLU A 224 17.61 -5.94 -4.21
C GLU A 224 18.20 -6.64 -2.98
N ASN A 225 19.14 -7.57 -3.18
CA ASN A 225 19.82 -8.28 -2.09
C ASN A 225 20.62 -7.34 -1.17
N SER A 226 21.30 -6.34 -1.73
CA SER A 226 22.00 -5.31 -0.95
C SER A 226 21.03 -4.45 -0.13
N ARG A 227 19.92 -3.99 -0.72
CA ARG A 227 18.85 -3.29 0.02
C ARG A 227 18.25 -4.13 1.14
N LEU A 228 18.06 -5.43 0.92
CA LEU A 228 17.57 -6.36 1.94
C LEU A 228 18.60 -6.61 3.04
N GLU A 229 19.90 -6.59 2.74
CA GLU A 229 20.97 -6.61 3.74
C GLU A 229 20.99 -5.34 4.59
N ASP A 230 20.90 -4.16 3.99
CA ASP A 230 20.93 -2.90 4.73
C ASP A 230 19.67 -2.70 5.57
N ALA A 231 18.49 -3.03 5.04
CA ALA A 231 17.24 -3.02 5.81
C ALA A 231 17.28 -3.97 7.03
N LYS A 232 17.96 -5.12 6.95
CA LYS A 232 18.19 -6.01 8.11
C LYS A 232 19.14 -5.39 9.13
N LYS A 233 20.15 -4.63 8.70
CA LYS A 233 21.09 -3.93 9.61
C LYS A 233 20.34 -2.83 10.37
N ASP A 234 19.55 -2.01 9.67
CA ASP A 234 18.74 -0.95 10.27
C ASP A 234 17.67 -1.51 11.22
N ALA A 235 16.99 -2.59 10.85
CA ALA A 235 16.06 -3.31 11.74
C ALA A 235 16.77 -3.82 13.01
N LYS A 236 18.02 -4.30 12.89
CA LYS A 236 18.81 -4.83 14.02
C LYS A 236 19.45 -3.75 14.90
N VAL A 237 19.64 -2.53 14.38
CA VAL A 237 20.01 -1.34 15.17
C VAL A 237 18.77 -0.84 15.92
N THR A 238 17.66 -0.62 15.23
CA THR A 238 16.41 -0.13 15.86
C THR A 238 15.85 -1.12 16.91
N GLU A 239 15.98 -2.43 16.72
CA GLU A 239 15.62 -3.43 17.75
C GLU A 239 16.52 -3.33 19.00
N LYS A 240 17.83 -3.07 18.83
CA LYS A 240 18.76 -2.86 19.95
C LYS A 240 18.44 -1.57 20.71
N ASP A 241 18.19 -0.48 19.99
CA ASP A 241 17.91 0.83 20.59
C ASP A 241 16.57 0.82 21.33
N ALA A 242 15.54 0.17 20.77
CA ALA A 242 14.27 -0.07 21.46
C ALA A 242 14.47 -0.90 22.75
N LYS A 243 15.28 -1.97 22.71
CA LYS A 243 15.62 -2.77 23.90
C LYS A 243 16.48 -2.03 24.93
N ALA A 244 17.32 -1.08 24.50
CA ALA A 244 18.07 -0.20 25.39
C ALA A 244 17.15 0.81 26.07
N GLN A 245 16.28 1.48 25.31
CA GLN A 245 15.28 2.42 25.84
C GLN A 245 14.30 1.75 26.81
N GLN A 246 13.82 0.54 26.51
CA GLN A 246 12.98 -0.23 27.43
C GLN A 246 13.70 -0.52 28.76
N LYS A 247 14.98 -0.93 28.73
CA LYS A 247 15.77 -1.16 29.95
C LYS A 247 16.02 0.12 30.73
N GLU A 248 16.25 1.25 30.06
CA GLU A 248 16.41 2.54 30.74
C GLU A 248 15.10 3.00 31.40
N GLN A 249 13.96 2.83 30.71
CA GLN A 249 12.64 3.12 31.29
C GLN A 249 12.33 2.22 32.48
N GLU A 250 12.61 0.92 32.40
CA GLU A 250 12.44 -0.02 33.52
C GLU A 250 13.32 0.35 34.73
N ALA A 251 14.57 0.74 34.49
CA ALA A 251 15.49 1.21 35.53
C ALA A 251 15.01 2.52 36.18
N ARG A 252 14.60 3.52 35.38
CA ARG A 252 14.04 4.79 35.87
C ARG A 252 12.75 4.57 36.69
N LEU A 253 11.88 3.64 36.27
CA LEU A 253 10.67 3.29 37.02
C LEU A 253 11.00 2.65 38.38
N LYS A 254 11.95 1.71 38.42
CA LYS A 254 12.42 1.08 39.68
C LYS A 254 13.09 2.09 40.62
N GLU A 255 13.87 3.03 40.09
CA GLU A 255 14.48 4.10 40.88
C GLU A 255 13.42 5.07 41.44
N ALA A 256 12.41 5.41 40.64
CA ALA A 256 11.29 6.25 41.09
C ALA A 256 10.43 5.55 42.16
N GLU A 257 10.16 4.25 42.01
CA GLU A 257 9.44 3.45 43.01
C GLU A 257 10.21 3.37 44.34
N GLN A 258 11.52 3.11 44.29
CA GLN A 258 12.39 3.10 45.48
C GLN A 258 12.42 4.48 46.17
N LYS A 259 12.52 5.58 45.42
CA LYS A 259 12.46 6.95 45.96
C LYS A 259 11.09 7.24 46.62
N ALA A 260 9.99 6.85 45.98
CA ALA A 260 8.66 7.01 46.54
C ALA A 260 8.45 6.16 47.83
N ALA A 261 8.97 4.93 47.85
CA ALA A 261 8.95 4.08 49.04
C ALA A 261 9.78 4.67 50.19
N ALA A 262 10.98 5.19 49.91
CA ALA A 262 11.85 5.84 50.89
C ALA A 262 11.21 7.12 51.48
N GLN A 263 10.61 7.98 50.64
CA GLN A 263 9.87 9.16 51.11
C GLN A 263 8.65 8.77 51.98
N LYS A 264 7.92 7.72 51.59
CA LYS A 264 6.76 7.21 52.34
C LYS A 264 7.14 6.53 53.68
N ALA A 265 8.36 6.01 53.78
CA ALA A 265 8.93 5.54 55.05
C ALA A 265 9.34 6.73 55.93
N ALA A 266 10.13 7.67 55.41
CA ALA A 266 10.58 8.85 56.13
C ALA A 266 9.42 9.69 56.69
N ALA A 267 8.34 9.89 55.91
CA ALA A 267 7.14 10.58 56.36
C ALA A 267 6.45 9.88 57.55
N LYS A 268 6.42 8.54 57.58
CA LYS A 268 5.84 7.77 58.69
C LYS A 268 6.69 7.81 59.95
N ASP A 269 8.01 7.79 59.82
CA ASP A 269 8.89 7.85 60.99
C ASP A 269 8.96 9.27 61.57
N GLU A 270 8.80 10.30 60.75
CA GLU A 270 8.59 11.68 61.21
C GLU A 270 7.22 11.85 61.90
N GLU A 271 6.14 11.28 61.36
CA GLU A 271 4.83 11.26 62.02
C GLU A 271 4.87 10.58 63.40
N LYS A 272 5.63 9.48 63.55
CA LYS A 272 5.87 8.84 64.86
C LYS A 272 6.63 9.76 65.81
N ARG A 273 7.75 10.34 65.38
CA ARG A 273 8.56 11.26 66.20
C ARG A 273 7.75 12.45 66.71
N GLN A 274 6.87 13.01 65.88
CA GLN A 274 6.00 14.10 66.28
C GLN A 274 5.00 13.68 67.37
N LYS A 275 4.40 12.48 67.26
CA LYS A 275 3.52 11.92 68.30
C LYS A 275 4.25 11.61 69.59
N GLU A 276 5.46 11.05 69.52
CA GLU A 276 6.32 10.80 70.68
C GLU A 276 6.75 12.11 71.36
N ALA A 277 7.11 13.15 70.60
CA ALA A 277 7.45 14.46 71.11
C ALA A 277 6.25 15.19 71.75
N GLU A 278 5.04 15.03 71.20
CA GLU A 278 3.80 15.57 71.79
C GLU A 278 3.45 14.84 73.11
N ALA A 279 3.57 13.51 73.14
CA ALA A 279 3.37 12.70 74.33
C ALA A 279 4.37 13.07 75.44
N ALA A 280 5.66 13.23 75.08
CA ALA A 280 6.71 13.67 76.00
C ALA A 280 6.43 15.08 76.58
N LYS A 281 5.99 16.03 75.75
CA LYS A 281 5.56 17.37 76.21
C LYS A 281 4.39 17.29 77.19
N LYS A 282 3.35 16.51 76.88
CA LYS A 282 2.19 16.31 77.77
C LYS A 282 2.56 15.64 79.09
N ALA A 283 3.50 14.69 79.08
CA ALA A 283 4.04 14.07 80.30
C ALA A 283 4.82 15.08 81.16
N ALA A 284 5.71 15.88 80.55
CA ALA A 284 6.48 16.91 81.24
C ALA A 284 5.59 18.01 81.84
N GLU A 285 4.58 18.48 81.10
CA GLU A 285 3.61 19.46 81.59
C GLU A 285 2.82 18.94 82.81
N LYS A 286 2.41 17.66 82.79
CA LYS A 286 1.75 17.02 83.92
C LYS A 286 2.66 16.96 85.15
N GLN A 287 3.92 16.54 84.97
CA GLN A 287 4.90 16.50 86.07
C GLN A 287 5.19 17.90 86.65
N GLN A 288 5.29 18.93 85.81
CA GLN A 288 5.46 20.31 86.29
C GLN A 288 4.27 20.78 87.13
N LYS A 289 3.03 20.52 86.68
CA LYS A 289 1.80 20.86 87.43
C LYS A 289 1.67 20.09 88.75
N GLU A 290 2.21 18.88 88.82
CA GLU A 290 2.23 18.05 90.03
C GLU A 290 3.30 18.54 91.02
N ALA A 291 4.50 18.86 90.54
CA ALA A 291 5.58 19.46 91.34
C ALA A 291 5.21 20.87 91.86
N GLU A 292 4.47 21.67 91.10
CA GLU A 292 3.98 22.99 91.53
C GLU A 292 2.97 22.87 92.69
N LYS A 293 2.06 21.88 92.63
CA LYS A 293 1.13 21.57 93.73
C LYS A 293 1.90 21.15 94.99
N ALA A 294 2.83 20.21 94.85
CA ALA A 294 3.65 19.73 95.97
C ALA A 294 4.45 20.88 96.64
N ARG A 295 5.01 21.81 95.85
CA ARG A 295 5.65 23.03 96.39
C ARG A 295 4.68 23.92 97.16
N LYS A 296 3.49 24.18 96.61
CA LYS A 296 2.45 25.02 97.26
C LYS A 296 1.90 24.39 98.54
N GLU A 297 1.91 23.07 98.65
CA GLU A 297 1.52 22.34 99.86
C GLU A 297 2.62 22.38 100.93
N ALA A 298 3.88 22.11 100.54
CA ALA A 298 5.04 22.24 101.43
C ALA A 298 5.20 23.68 101.98
N GLU A 299 4.93 24.71 101.16
CA GLU A 299 4.97 26.11 101.58
C GLU A 299 3.92 26.44 102.65
N LYS A 300 2.71 25.84 102.55
CA LYS A 300 1.67 25.99 103.58
C LYS A 300 2.09 25.35 104.90
N LEU A 301 2.56 24.10 104.85
CA LEU A 301 3.01 23.34 106.02
C LEU A 301 4.18 24.05 106.73
N ALA A 302 5.13 24.60 105.98
CA ALA A 302 6.23 25.41 106.53
C ALA A 302 5.71 26.67 107.23
N LYS A 303 4.76 27.40 106.64
CA LYS A 303 4.12 28.59 107.22
C LYS A 303 3.23 28.30 108.43
N GLU A 304 2.74 27.07 108.57
CA GLU A 304 1.98 26.60 109.72
C GLU A 304 2.91 26.25 110.89
N ALA A 305 3.95 25.44 110.62
CA ALA A 305 5.00 25.13 111.59
C ALA A 305 5.73 26.39 112.11
N GLU A 306 5.96 27.40 111.26
CA GLU A 306 6.56 28.68 111.69
C GLU A 306 5.65 29.44 112.68
N LYS A 307 4.32 29.40 112.49
CA LYS A 307 3.36 30.02 113.43
C LYS A 307 3.32 29.27 114.75
N GLU A 308 3.30 27.94 114.71
CA GLU A 308 3.29 27.10 115.90
C GLU A 308 4.57 27.27 116.72
N ALA A 309 5.74 27.29 116.07
CA ALA A 309 7.02 27.57 116.71
C ALA A 309 7.02 28.96 117.40
N LYS A 310 6.50 29.99 116.74
CA LYS A 310 6.36 31.35 117.30
C LYS A 310 5.34 31.43 118.44
N ALA A 311 4.30 30.59 118.44
CA ALA A 311 3.36 30.48 119.56
C ALA A 311 4.02 29.78 120.77
N ALA A 312 4.71 28.67 120.55
CA ALA A 312 5.45 27.93 121.58
C ALA A 312 6.58 28.77 122.20
N GLU A 313 7.28 29.60 121.41
CA GLU A 313 8.30 30.52 121.92
C GLU A 313 7.71 31.59 122.86
N LYS A 314 6.54 32.16 122.51
CA LYS A 314 5.82 33.11 123.37
C LYS A 314 5.38 32.45 124.67
N ALA A 315 4.74 31.28 124.60
CA ALA A 315 4.29 30.54 125.77
C ALA A 315 5.45 30.22 126.73
N LYS A 316 6.62 29.81 126.21
CA LYS A 316 7.84 29.61 127.02
C LYS A 316 8.30 30.90 127.71
N LYS A 317 8.34 32.02 126.98
CA LYS A 317 8.72 33.34 127.53
C LYS A 317 7.71 33.91 128.55
N GLU A 318 6.46 33.46 128.52
CA GLU A 318 5.45 33.82 129.51
C GLU A 318 5.54 32.91 130.75
N ALA A 319 5.72 31.61 130.58
CA ALA A 319 5.99 30.67 131.68
C ALA A 319 7.25 31.08 132.48
N GLU A 320 8.35 31.41 131.81
CA GLU A 320 9.60 31.87 132.45
C GLU A 320 9.41 33.17 133.27
N LYS A 321 8.52 34.08 132.82
CA LYS A 321 8.17 35.29 133.57
C LYS A 321 7.31 34.98 134.80
N LEU A 322 6.34 34.06 134.67
CA LEU A 322 5.50 33.63 135.78
C LEU A 322 6.34 32.95 136.85
N GLU A 323 7.22 32.01 136.48
CA GLU A 323 8.17 31.33 137.37
C GLU A 323 9.06 32.34 138.12
N LYS A 324 9.69 33.28 137.39
CA LYS A 324 10.52 34.35 137.98
C LYS A 324 9.75 35.31 138.88
N ASN A 325 8.43 35.38 138.76
CA ASN A 325 7.58 36.15 139.66
C ASN A 325 7.15 35.31 140.88
N ILE A 326 6.78 34.04 140.70
CA ILE A 326 6.48 33.10 141.80
C ILE A 326 7.67 33.02 142.77
N ALA A 327 8.88 32.77 142.27
CA ALA A 327 10.09 32.68 143.08
C ALA A 327 10.39 33.95 143.90
N LYS A 328 10.01 35.14 143.40
CA LYS A 328 10.11 36.39 144.17
C LYS A 328 9.09 36.45 145.30
N LEU A 329 7.86 36.00 145.07
CA LEU A 329 6.80 35.95 146.09
C LEU A 329 7.12 34.90 147.17
N ASP A 330 7.79 33.80 146.81
CA ASP A 330 8.31 32.82 147.76
C ASP A 330 9.48 33.38 148.59
N SER A 331 10.37 34.17 147.96
CA SER A 331 11.42 34.91 148.68
C SER A 331 10.86 36.01 149.62
N GLU A 332 9.75 36.65 149.26
CA GLU A 332 9.02 37.57 150.16
C GLU A 332 8.37 36.80 151.32
N GLN A 333 7.72 35.65 151.05
CA GLN A 333 7.09 34.81 152.07
C GLN A 333 8.10 34.33 153.12
N ALA A 334 9.20 33.72 152.67
CA ALA A 334 10.25 33.20 153.56
C ALA A 334 10.93 34.29 154.41
N LYS A 335 10.83 35.57 154.05
CA LYS A 335 11.27 36.71 154.88
C LYS A 335 10.24 37.09 155.93
N ILE A 336 8.94 37.04 155.61
CA ILE A 336 7.85 37.24 156.59
C ILE A 336 7.89 36.12 157.62
N ASP A 337 8.01 34.86 157.20
CA ASP A 337 7.99 33.70 158.10
C ASP A 337 9.17 33.72 159.08
N LYS A 338 10.39 33.96 158.59
CA LYS A 338 11.59 34.14 159.42
C LYS A 338 11.50 35.36 160.35
N SER A 339 10.68 36.35 160.03
CA SER A 339 10.41 37.49 160.92
C SER A 339 9.42 37.08 162.01
N ARG A 340 8.29 36.46 161.66
CA ARG A 340 7.29 35.93 162.62
C ARG A 340 7.92 34.94 163.60
N GLU A 341 8.83 34.06 163.13
CA GLU A 341 9.55 33.10 163.97
C GLU A 341 10.43 33.79 165.03
N LYS A 342 11.10 34.90 164.67
CA LYS A 342 11.90 35.71 165.61
C LYS A 342 11.02 36.41 166.63
N LEU A 343 9.98 37.13 166.20
CA LEU A 343 9.06 37.83 167.11
C LEU A 343 8.41 36.85 168.08
N LYS A 344 8.01 35.65 167.61
CA LYS A 344 7.50 34.59 168.49
C LYS A 344 8.53 34.18 169.55
N LYS A 345 9.78 33.92 169.16
CA LYS A 345 10.85 33.54 170.11
C LYS A 345 11.16 34.63 171.14
N GLU A 346 11.05 35.90 170.76
CA GLU A 346 11.18 37.04 171.69
C GLU A 346 9.96 37.18 172.60
N SER A 347 8.75 36.95 172.09
CA SER A 347 7.51 36.92 172.86
C SER A 347 7.48 35.79 173.89
N ASP A 348 7.76 34.55 173.46
CA ASP A 348 7.88 33.35 174.30
C ASP A 348 8.90 33.57 175.44
N LYS A 349 10.00 34.30 175.17
CA LYS A 349 11.02 34.63 176.16
C LYS A 349 10.54 35.70 177.15
N LEU A 350 10.01 36.82 176.66
CA LEU A 350 9.57 37.93 177.51
C LEU A 350 8.39 37.51 178.41
N GLN A 351 7.45 36.71 177.90
CA GLN A 351 6.37 36.13 178.70
C GLN A 351 6.90 35.17 179.77
N LYS A 352 7.96 34.40 179.47
CA LYS A 352 8.63 33.50 180.42
C LYS A 352 9.44 34.24 181.49
N ASP A 353 9.98 35.42 181.18
CA ASP A 353 10.64 36.29 182.15
C ASP A 353 9.59 37.01 183.04
N LEU A 354 8.49 37.51 182.46
CA LEU A 354 7.35 38.11 183.18
C LEU A 354 6.74 37.12 184.19
N ASN A 355 6.39 35.91 183.74
CA ASN A 355 5.84 34.83 184.59
C ASN A 355 6.78 34.37 185.71
N LYS A 356 8.05 34.81 185.71
CA LYS A 356 9.06 34.49 186.74
C LYS A 356 9.47 35.70 187.58
N GLY A 357 8.81 36.86 187.42
CA GLY A 357 9.21 38.11 188.06
C GLY A 357 10.61 38.59 187.67
N LYS A 358 11.14 38.14 186.52
CA LYS A 358 12.50 38.45 186.09
C LYS A 358 12.55 39.75 185.29
N GLY A 359 12.73 40.85 186.01
CA GLY A 359 12.94 42.18 185.45
C GLY A 359 11.76 43.11 185.71
N ASP A 360 11.84 44.27 185.08
CA ASP A 360 10.87 45.35 185.21
C ASP A 360 9.61 45.04 184.39
N ALA A 361 8.49 44.77 185.08
CA ALA A 361 7.23 44.37 184.46
C ALA A 361 6.69 45.43 183.48
N THR A 362 6.83 46.73 183.80
CA THR A 362 6.41 47.84 182.94
C THR A 362 7.23 47.89 181.66
N LYS A 363 8.55 47.67 181.74
CA LYS A 363 9.44 47.57 180.58
C LYS A 363 9.17 46.30 179.75
N ILE A 364 8.80 45.18 180.38
CA ILE A 364 8.42 43.95 179.65
C ILE A 364 7.09 44.15 178.91
N GLN A 365 6.07 44.70 179.57
CA GLN A 365 4.78 45.02 178.97
C GLN A 365 4.92 46.03 177.82
N THR A 366 5.79 47.04 177.96
CA THR A 366 6.14 47.96 176.86
C THR A 366 6.68 47.19 175.66
N LYS A 367 7.58 46.22 175.87
CA LYS A 367 8.11 45.37 174.78
C LYS A 367 7.05 44.45 174.17
N MET A 368 6.07 43.96 174.94
CA MET A 368 4.92 43.23 174.38
C MET A 368 4.16 44.11 173.38
N THR A 369 3.77 45.32 173.78
CA THR A 369 3.05 46.25 172.87
C THR A 369 3.87 46.64 171.64
N GLN A 370 5.21 46.63 171.72
CA GLN A 370 6.09 46.81 170.57
C GLN A 370 6.07 45.58 169.63
N LEU A 371 6.13 44.35 170.16
CA LEU A 371 5.98 43.13 169.37
C LEU A 371 4.59 43.04 168.72
N ASP A 372 3.52 43.42 169.39
CA ASP A 372 2.15 43.43 168.81
C ASP A 372 2.06 44.36 167.58
N VAL A 373 2.71 45.53 167.66
CA VAL A 373 2.85 46.47 166.55
C VAL A 373 3.74 45.91 165.43
N GLU A 374 4.76 45.11 165.74
CA GLU A 374 5.58 44.43 164.72
C GLU A 374 4.85 43.27 164.04
N HIS A 375 4.07 42.47 164.79
CA HIS A 375 3.17 41.46 164.27
C HIS A 375 2.14 42.07 163.31
N SER A 376 1.48 43.17 163.72
CA SER A 376 0.55 43.92 162.87
C SER A 376 1.19 44.37 161.54
N LYS A 377 2.45 44.85 161.58
CA LYS A 377 3.24 45.22 160.39
C LYS A 377 3.63 44.01 159.52
N LEU A 378 3.72 42.80 160.07
CA LEU A 378 3.95 41.56 159.30
C LEU A 378 2.65 41.06 158.65
N ASP A 379 1.51 41.19 159.32
CA ASP A 379 0.21 40.81 158.79
C ASP A 379 -0.23 41.73 157.63
N GLU A 380 0.07 43.04 157.73
CA GLU A 380 -0.02 43.97 156.59
C GLU A 380 0.84 43.52 155.39
N LYS A 381 2.06 43.02 155.62
CA LYS A 381 2.95 42.54 154.56
C LYS A 381 2.44 41.24 153.95
N GLN A 382 1.91 40.32 154.77
CA GLN A 382 1.26 39.10 154.33
C GLN A 382 0.07 39.42 153.42
N GLY A 383 -0.87 40.26 153.89
CA GLY A 383 -2.03 40.65 153.09
C GLY A 383 -1.69 41.42 151.79
N LYS A 384 -0.53 42.09 151.73
CA LYS A 384 0.01 42.67 150.48
C LYS A 384 0.61 41.60 149.57
N LEU A 385 1.29 40.60 150.12
CA LEU A 385 1.88 39.46 149.40
C LEU A 385 0.81 38.51 148.83
N ASP A 386 -0.23 38.18 149.59
CA ASP A 386 -1.34 37.33 149.14
C ASP A 386 -2.10 37.98 147.98
N LYS A 387 -2.28 39.31 148.04
CA LYS A 387 -2.83 40.11 146.93
C LYS A 387 -1.93 40.13 145.69
N LYS A 388 -0.60 39.97 145.83
CA LYS A 388 0.30 39.74 144.68
C LYS A 388 0.12 38.32 144.12
N ARG A 389 0.13 37.28 144.97
CA ARG A 389 -0.05 35.88 144.55
C ARG A 389 -1.38 35.67 143.82
N SER A 390 -2.48 36.18 144.37
CA SER A 390 -3.83 36.07 143.79
C SER A 390 -3.98 36.82 142.45
N LYS A 391 -3.12 37.81 142.17
CA LYS A 391 -3.03 38.50 140.87
C LYS A 391 -2.07 37.87 139.86
N LEU A 392 -1.24 36.92 140.29
CA LEU A 392 -0.30 36.19 139.44
C LEU A 392 -0.84 34.81 139.03
N MET A 393 -1.75 34.25 139.83
CA MET A 393 -2.45 32.97 139.60
C MET A 393 -3.84 33.18 138.99
N LYS A 394 -4.03 34.25 138.20
CA LYS A 394 -5.23 34.63 137.45
C LYS A 394 -4.83 35.21 136.10
#